data_AF-A0A350V3V0-F1
#
_entry.id   AF-A0A350V3V0-F1
#
_cell.length_a   1.000
_cell.length_b   1.000
_cell.length_c   1.000
_cell.angle_alpha   90.00
_cell.angle_beta   90.00
_cell.angle_gamma   90.00
#
_symmetry.space_group_name_H-M   'P 1'
#
loop_
_entity.id
_entity.type
_entity.pdbx_description
1 polymer ?
#
loop_
_entity_poly.entity_id
_entity_poly.type
_entity_poly.pdbx_seq_one_letter_code
_entity_poly.pdbx_strand_id
1 'polypeptide(L)'
;MKNKLELSEAEEISLLQEYYPERPFTEKETEALDRDVEKKITSNKRSIFKVISHLKALRRYMTDSNVKWYRKSIVVAALIYFITPLDAMPDFAPLLGYLDDIGVIGWTIKFLGEEITSYYD
;
A
#
# COMPACT_ATOMS: atom_id res chain seq x y z
N MET A 1 -21.00 -33.32 -5.68
CA MET A 1 -21.50 -32.05 -5.13
C MET A 1 -20.74 -30.92 -5.81
N LYS A 2 -21.29 -30.36 -6.90
CA LYS A 2 -20.71 -29.22 -7.62
C LYS A 2 -21.65 -28.02 -7.42
N ASN A 3 -21.11 -26.95 -6.85
CA ASN A 3 -21.01 -25.60 -7.44
C ASN A 3 -20.99 -24.55 -6.33
N LYS A 4 -19.79 -24.06 -6.07
CA LYS A 4 -19.54 -22.83 -5.34
C LYS A 4 -19.68 -21.70 -6.37
N LEU A 5 -20.83 -21.04 -6.35
CA LEU A 5 -21.10 -19.67 -6.83
C LEU A 5 -19.99 -19.08 -7.74
N GLU A 6 -20.03 -19.41 -9.03
CA GLU A 6 -19.41 -18.56 -10.05
C GLU A 6 -20.46 -17.51 -10.42
N LEU A 7 -20.22 -16.28 -9.98
CA LEU A 7 -21.06 -15.13 -10.33
C LEU A 7 -20.87 -14.84 -11.81
N SER A 8 -21.95 -14.49 -12.51
CA SER A 8 -21.82 -14.02 -13.88
C SER A 8 -21.17 -12.64 -13.90
N GLU A 9 -20.43 -12.33 -14.97
CA GLU A 9 -19.77 -11.03 -15.15
C GLU A 9 -20.77 -9.85 -15.02
N ALA A 10 -22.02 -10.06 -15.44
CA ALA A 10 -23.09 -9.07 -15.28
C ALA A 10 -23.50 -8.85 -13.81
N GLU A 11 -23.50 -9.89 -12.99
CA GLU A 11 -23.77 -9.79 -11.56
C GLU A 11 -22.60 -9.10 -10.83
N GLU A 12 -21.36 -9.42 -11.20
CA GLU A 12 -20.16 -8.77 -10.66
C GLU A 12 -20.15 -7.28 -11.00
N ILE A 13 -20.47 -6.90 -12.24
CA ILE A 13 -20.59 -5.49 -12.65
C ILE A 13 -21.72 -4.79 -11.88
N SER A 14 -22.87 -5.44 -11.68
CA SER A 14 -23.96 -4.85 -10.90
C SER A 14 -23.61 -4.63 -9.43
N LEU A 15 -22.91 -5.58 -8.81
CA LEU A 15 -22.40 -5.48 -7.44
C LEU A 15 -21.33 -4.39 -7.32
N LEU A 16 -20.46 -4.26 -8.32
CA LEU A 16 -19.45 -3.20 -8.35
C LEU A 16 -20.09 -1.83 -8.53
N GLN A 17 -21.15 -1.69 -9.34
CA GLN A 17 -21.89 -0.44 -9.47
C GLN A 17 -22.68 -0.09 -8.20
N GLU A 18 -23.14 -1.09 -7.46
CA GLU A 18 -23.80 -0.92 -6.16
C GLU A 18 -22.80 -0.57 -5.03
N TYR A 19 -21.62 -1.19 -5.03
CA TYR A 19 -20.57 -0.99 -4.03
C TYR A 19 -19.71 0.25 -4.31
N TYR A 20 -19.52 0.61 -5.58
CA TYR A 20 -18.89 1.84 -6.06
C TYR A 20 -19.86 2.64 -6.92
N PRO A 21 -20.84 3.33 -6.32
CA PRO A 21 -21.74 4.16 -7.09
C PRO A 21 -20.93 5.29 -7.75
N GLU A 22 -20.96 5.37 -9.09
CA GLU A 22 -20.36 6.43 -9.93
C GLU A 22 -20.87 7.86 -9.58
N ARG A 23 -21.74 8.00 -8.58
CA ARG A 23 -22.29 9.28 -8.16
C ARG A 23 -21.20 10.11 -7.46
N PRO A 24 -21.08 11.42 -7.76
CA PRO A 24 -20.24 12.29 -6.96
C PRO A 24 -20.74 12.28 -5.50
N PHE A 25 -19.80 12.25 -4.55
CA PHE A 25 -20.12 12.34 -3.13
C PHE A 25 -20.99 13.58 -2.86
N THR A 26 -22.03 13.42 -2.03
CA THR A 26 -22.86 14.56 -1.62
C THR A 26 -22.10 15.47 -0.67
N GLU A 27 -22.46 16.75 -0.62
CA GLU A 27 -21.84 17.75 0.26
C GLU A 27 -21.85 17.31 1.74
N LYS A 28 -22.89 16.57 2.16
CA LYS A 28 -22.97 15.99 3.51
C LYS A 28 -22.01 14.82 3.73
N GLU A 29 -21.78 13.99 2.71
CA GLU A 29 -20.83 12.88 2.76
C GLU A 29 -19.38 13.39 2.76
N THR A 30 -19.07 14.42 1.97
CA THR A 30 -17.76 15.08 1.98
C THR A 30 -17.48 15.74 3.33
N GLU A 31 -18.45 16.46 3.90
CA GLU A 31 -18.29 17.05 5.23
C GLU A 31 -18.14 16.01 6.35
N ALA A 32 -18.84 14.87 6.24
CA ALA A 32 -18.68 13.78 7.21
C ALA A 32 -17.30 13.14 7.10
N LEU A 33 -16.81 12.91 5.88
CA LEU A 33 -15.47 12.42 5.61
C LEU A 33 -14.40 13.39 6.12
N ASP A 34 -14.55 14.69 5.88
CA ASP A 34 -13.62 15.72 6.32
C ASP A 34 -13.53 15.78 7.85
N ARG A 35 -14.67 15.71 8.56
CA ARG A 35 -14.70 15.67 10.03
C ARG A 35 -14.02 14.42 10.59
N ASP A 36 -14.22 13.27 9.96
CA ASP A 36 -13.62 12.00 10.42
C ASP A 36 -12.12 11.95 10.13
N VAL A 37 -11.69 12.47 8.98
CA VAL A 37 -10.28 12.67 8.63
C VAL A 37 -9.63 13.62 9.62
N GLU A 38 -10.25 14.76 9.92
CA GLU A 38 -9.73 15.74 10.88
C GLU A 38 -9.60 15.13 12.29
N LYS A 39 -10.61 14.39 12.76
CA LYS A 39 -10.55 13.69 14.05
C LYS A 39 -9.44 12.65 14.10
N LYS A 40 -9.24 11.86 13.04
CA LYS A 40 -8.13 10.88 12.97
C LYS A 40 -6.77 11.56 12.90
N ILE A 41 -6.65 12.63 12.11
CA ILE A 41 -5.43 13.43 12.01
C ILE A 41 -5.08 14.07 13.35
N THR A 42 -6.06 14.67 14.03
CA THR A 42 -5.84 15.37 15.29
C THR A 42 -5.59 14.42 16.47
N SER A 43 -6.26 13.27 16.50
CA SER A 43 -6.07 12.25 17.53
C SER A 43 -4.73 11.52 17.41
N ASN A 44 -4.25 11.29 16.19
CA ASN A 44 -3.02 10.52 15.95
C ASN A 44 -1.93 11.31 15.19
N LYS A 45 -1.85 12.64 15.46
CA LYS A 45 -0.90 13.56 14.81
C LYS A 45 0.51 12.97 14.74
N ARG A 46 1.03 12.44 15.85
CA ARG A 46 2.40 11.90 15.94
C ARG A 46 2.66 10.77 14.94
N SER A 47 1.74 9.82 14.78
CA SER A 47 1.91 8.70 13.84
C SER A 47 1.82 9.17 12.39
N ILE A 48 0.89 10.08 12.09
CA ILE A 48 0.68 10.59 10.73
C ILE A 48 1.84 11.48 10.29
N PHE A 49 2.31 12.38 11.16
CA PHE A 49 3.54 13.15 10.92
C PHE A 49 4.73 12.25 10.66
N LYS A 50 4.85 11.14 11.41
CA LYS A 50 5.90 10.15 11.21
C LYS A 50 5.81 9.48 9.83
N VAL A 51 4.63 9.02 9.42
CA VAL A 51 4.41 8.44 8.07
C VAL A 51 4.71 9.46 6.97
N ILE A 52 4.23 10.70 7.08
CA ILE A 52 4.51 11.77 6.12
C ILE A 52 6.02 12.05 6.04
N SER A 53 6.72 12.04 7.18
CA SER A 53 8.18 12.22 7.21
C SER A 53 8.91 11.08 6.49
N HIS A 54 8.47 9.82 6.68
CA HIS A 54 9.00 8.66 5.98
C HIS A 54 8.77 8.75 4.47
N LEU A 55 7.58 9.17 4.02
CA LEU A 55 7.28 9.38 2.61
C LEU A 55 8.11 10.50 1.98
N LYS A 56 8.33 11.61 2.71
CA LYS A 56 9.18 12.73 2.26
C LYS A 56 10.64 12.30 2.13
N ALA A 57 11.17 11.55 3.10
CA ALA A 57 12.52 11.00 3.07
C ALA A 57 12.69 10.02 1.90
N LEU A 58 11.73 9.10 1.71
CA LEU A 58 11.70 8.15 0.60
C LEU A 58 11.70 8.88 -0.75
N ARG A 59 10.85 9.90 -0.91
CA ARG A 59 10.83 10.72 -2.13
C ARG A 59 12.19 11.33 -2.41
N ARG A 60 12.81 11.96 -1.40
CA ARG A 60 14.15 12.58 -1.53
C ARG A 60 15.19 11.55 -1.96
N TYR A 61 15.23 10.39 -1.30
CA TYR A 61 16.12 9.27 -1.65
C TYR A 61 15.95 8.83 -3.11
N MET A 62 14.71 8.69 -3.58
CA MET A 62 14.42 8.29 -4.96
C MET A 62 14.82 9.36 -5.98
N THR A 63 14.76 10.64 -5.61
CA THR A 63 15.17 11.77 -6.49
C THR A 63 16.66 12.12 -6.42
N ASP A 64 17.39 11.67 -5.40
CA ASP A 64 18.81 12.02 -5.22
C ASP A 64 19.69 11.35 -6.28
N SER A 65 20.42 12.13 -7.07
CA SER A 65 21.31 11.62 -8.13
C SER A 65 22.57 10.94 -7.59
N ASN A 66 22.94 11.17 -6.33
CA ASN A 66 24.08 10.51 -5.67
C ASN A 66 23.77 9.06 -5.27
N VAL A 67 22.49 8.71 -5.15
CA VAL A 67 22.06 7.34 -4.85
C VAL A 67 22.16 6.48 -6.11
N LYS A 68 22.98 5.43 -6.03
CA LYS A 68 23.17 4.48 -7.14
C LYS A 68 21.83 3.84 -7.54
N TRP A 69 21.60 3.72 -8.85
CA TRP A 69 20.33 3.25 -9.42
C TRP A 69 19.89 1.87 -8.90
N TYR A 70 20.84 0.94 -8.65
CA TYR A 70 20.52 -0.39 -8.14
C TYR A 70 19.95 -0.37 -6.71
N ARG A 71 20.24 0.67 -5.92
CA ARG A 71 19.66 0.79 -4.58
C ARG A 71 18.20 1.25 -4.66
N LYS A 72 17.92 2.18 -5.56
CA LYS A 72 16.55 2.60 -5.90
C LYS A 72 15.74 1.45 -6.47
N SER A 73 16.34 0.59 -7.30
CA SER A 73 15.62 -0.57 -7.86
C SER A 73 15.20 -1.58 -6.81
N ILE A 74 15.96 -1.77 -5.71
CA ILE A 74 15.56 -2.62 -4.58
C ILE A 74 14.28 -2.08 -3.92
N VAL A 75 14.22 -0.78 -3.69
CA VAL A 75 13.03 -0.11 -3.13
C VAL A 75 11.82 -0.29 -4.05
N VAL A 76 12.00 -0.07 -5.35
CA VAL A 76 10.94 -0.23 -6.35
C VAL A 76 10.49 -1.69 -6.43
N ALA A 77 11.41 -2.65 -6.45
CA ALA A 77 11.10 -4.07 -6.46
C ALA A 77 10.26 -4.48 -5.24
N ALA A 78 10.62 -4.00 -4.05
CA ALA A 78 9.86 -4.27 -2.84
C ALA A 78 8.46 -3.61 -2.85
N LEU A 79 8.32 -2.41 -3.42
CA LEU A 79 7.01 -1.76 -3.60
C LEU A 79 6.15 -2.49 -4.63
N ILE A 80 6.73 -2.94 -5.74
CA ILE A 80 6.04 -3.76 -6.73
C ILE A 80 5.55 -5.04 -6.07
N TYR A 81 6.43 -5.76 -5.37
CA TYR A 81 6.07 -6.96 -4.61
C TYR A 81 4.94 -6.71 -3.59
N PHE A 82 4.96 -5.56 -2.90
CA PHE A 82 3.89 -5.16 -1.98
C PHE A 82 2.54 -4.84 -2.67
N ILE A 83 2.56 -4.18 -3.83
CA ILE A 83 1.35 -3.77 -4.57
C ILE A 83 0.75 -4.94 -5.34
N THR A 84 1.59 -5.86 -5.83
CA THR A 84 1.19 -7.07 -6.54
C THR A 84 1.54 -8.32 -5.71
N PRO A 85 0.78 -8.67 -4.66
CA PRO A 85 0.94 -9.93 -3.92
C PRO A 85 0.51 -11.18 -4.74
N LEU A 86 0.38 -11.06 -6.07
CA LEU A 86 -0.35 -12.00 -6.93
C LEU A 86 0.46 -12.65 -8.06
N ASP A 87 1.72 -12.26 -8.33
CA ASP A 87 2.41 -12.72 -9.56
C ASP A 87 3.47 -13.82 -9.38
N ALA A 88 3.49 -14.54 -8.25
CA ALA A 88 4.52 -15.57 -8.02
C ALA A 88 4.00 -16.85 -7.34
N MET A 89 2.98 -17.47 -7.94
CA MET A 89 2.74 -18.93 -8.05
C MET A 89 1.26 -19.30 -7.88
N PRO A 90 0.59 -19.81 -8.93
CA PRO A 90 -0.52 -20.73 -8.78
C PRO A 90 0.03 -22.08 -8.31
N ASP A 91 -0.50 -22.55 -7.17
CA ASP A 91 -0.25 -23.84 -6.52
C ASP A 91 1.18 -24.10 -6.01
N PHE A 92 1.38 -24.25 -4.68
CA PHE A 92 2.17 -25.36 -4.07
C PHE A 92 2.47 -25.26 -2.55
N ALA A 93 2.23 -24.16 -1.83
CA ALA A 93 2.53 -24.15 -0.39
C ALA A 93 1.67 -23.20 0.44
N PRO A 94 0.53 -23.64 0.99
CA PRO A 94 -0.35 -22.81 1.83
C PRO A 94 0.26 -22.33 3.17
N LEU A 95 1.56 -22.60 3.44
CA LEU A 95 2.27 -22.25 4.67
C LEU A 95 3.61 -21.51 4.45
N LEU A 96 4.19 -21.52 3.24
CA LEU A 96 5.51 -20.93 2.99
C LEU A 96 5.47 -19.50 2.43
N GLY A 97 4.36 -19.08 1.79
CA GLY A 97 4.24 -17.74 1.19
C GLY A 97 4.40 -16.61 2.21
N TYR A 98 3.72 -16.72 3.35
CA TYR A 98 3.74 -15.67 4.39
C TYR A 98 5.10 -15.45 5.05
N LEU A 99 5.96 -16.47 5.09
CA LEU A 99 7.27 -16.37 5.73
C LEU A 99 8.25 -15.58 4.84
N ASP A 100 8.14 -15.74 3.53
CA ASP A 100 8.91 -14.99 2.53
C ASP A 100 8.49 -13.52 2.49
N ASP A 101 7.18 -13.24 2.50
CA ASP A 101 6.62 -11.87 2.54
C ASP A 101 7.15 -11.07 3.75
N ILE A 102 7.11 -11.66 4.94
CA ILE A 102 7.57 -11.01 6.18
C ILE A 102 9.09 -10.83 6.18
N GLY A 103 9.84 -11.80 5.62
CA GLY A 103 11.29 -11.74 5.50
C GLY A 103 11.74 -10.62 4.56
N VAL A 104 11.13 -10.54 3.38
CA VAL A 104 11.41 -9.52 2.36
C VAL A 104 11.01 -8.14 2.87
N ILE A 105 9.81 -7.96 3.43
CA ILE A 105 9.36 -6.68 3.98
C ILE A 105 10.26 -6.24 5.15
N GLY A 106 10.59 -7.16 6.06
CA GLY A 106 11.47 -6.87 7.20
C GLY A 106 12.87 -6.45 6.75
N TRP A 107 13.45 -7.16 5.78
CA TRP A 107 14.74 -6.82 5.20
C TRP A 107 14.71 -5.49 4.44
N THR A 108 13.68 -5.24 3.63
CA THR A 108 13.48 -3.98 2.93
C THR A 108 13.32 -2.82 3.89
N ILE A 109 12.51 -2.94 4.94
CA ILE A 109 12.35 -1.88 5.95
C ILE A 109 13.67 -1.60 6.65
N LYS A 110 14.46 -2.64 6.97
CA LYS A 110 15.79 -2.49 7.55
C LYS A 110 16.75 -1.77 6.58
N PHE A 111 16.80 -2.21 5.34
CA PHE A 111 17.64 -1.62 4.29
C PHE A 111 17.26 -0.16 4.00
N LEU A 112 15.95 0.13 3.85
CA LEU A 112 15.45 1.50 3.72
C LEU A 112 15.80 2.31 4.95
N GLY A 113 15.59 1.77 6.15
CA GLY A 113 15.91 2.44 7.40
C GLY A 113 17.37 2.89 7.43
N GLU A 114 18.31 2.01 7.09
CA GLU A 114 19.74 2.34 7.03
C GLU A 114 20.07 3.38 5.95
N GLU A 115 19.40 3.33 4.79
CA GLU A 115 19.67 4.20 3.64
C GLU A 115 18.98 5.58 3.70
N ILE A 116 17.77 5.66 4.24
CA ILE A 116 16.96 6.88 4.23
C ILE A 116 17.04 7.64 5.56
N THR A 117 17.71 7.10 6.58
CA THR A 117 17.87 7.77 7.88
C THR A 117 18.51 9.16 7.74
N SER A 118 19.47 9.30 6.81
CA SER A 118 20.12 10.58 6.50
C SER A 118 19.24 11.59 5.75
N TYR A 119 18.01 11.21 5.37
CA TYR A 119 17.06 12.06 4.64
C TYR A 119 15.87 12.52 5.49
N TYR A 120 15.82 12.10 6.76
CA TYR A 120 14.91 12.71 7.75
C TYR A 120 15.37 14.13 8.10
N ASP A 121 14.41 15.05 8.21
CA ASP A 121 14.60 16.39 8.75
C ASP A 121 14.59 16.35 10.29
#